data_AF-A0A2V3IRC7-F1
#
_entry.id   AF-A0A2V3IRC7-F1
#
_cell.length_a   1.000
_cell.length_b   1.000
_cell.length_c   1.000
_cell.angle_alpha   90.00
_cell.angle_beta   90.00
_cell.angle_gamma   90.00
#
_symmetry.space_group_name_H-M   'P 1'
#
loop_
_entity.id
_entity.type
_entity.pdbx_description
1 polymer ?
#
loop_
_entity_poly.entity_id
_entity_poly.type
_entity_poly.pdbx_seq_one_letter_code
_entity_poly.pdbx_strand_id
1 'polypeptide(L)'
;MQNGHINYTLESTGVLSSCTDVVQYIGLSTKDALPTDGVTEHDPQGLTVACGKWAEQVEHRLAYHNLSCNIVENDTFELAYYEKIIWLCTFNLIGMYHGGLHMSQVANDNTEEVTTIMHELFQIVQQRTTVCFDLPNSVQRLLSYSRTLTTFPTSFSEYEKRNAYFYEHSKRMIAQGQQDPSPIHTSYVQVLFRDHINQPILELPI
;
A
#
# COMPACT_ATOMS: atom_id res chain seq x y z
N MET A 1 8.32 1.76 12.41
CA MET A 1 7.41 2.03 11.27
C MET A 1 7.61 0.90 10.28
N GLN A 2 6.52 0.27 9.85
CA GLN A 2 6.51 -0.92 8.97
C GLN A 2 5.77 -0.53 7.70
N ASN A 3 6.33 -0.81 6.52
CA ASN A 3 5.76 -0.40 5.24
C ASN A 3 5.14 -1.59 4.50
N GLY A 4 4.42 -2.48 5.19
CA GLY A 4 3.81 -3.69 4.63
C GLY A 4 2.81 -4.30 5.61
N HIS A 5 2.22 -5.45 5.26
CA HIS A 5 1.30 -6.16 6.14
C HIS A 5 1.95 -6.49 7.49
N ILE A 6 1.31 -6.06 8.58
CA ILE A 6 1.78 -6.30 9.96
C ILE A 6 0.69 -6.91 10.86
N ASN A 7 -0.59 -6.83 10.46
CA ASN A 7 -1.72 -7.26 11.29
C ASN A 7 -1.53 -8.68 11.83
N TYR A 8 -1.08 -9.63 10.99
CA TYR A 8 -0.79 -10.99 11.44
C TYR A 8 0.23 -11.07 12.59
N THR A 9 1.30 -10.27 12.54
CA THR A 9 2.30 -10.22 13.61
C THR A 9 1.71 -9.62 14.89
N LEU A 10 0.81 -8.64 14.78
CA LEU A 10 0.16 -8.02 15.93
C LEU A 10 -0.94 -8.93 16.53
N GLU A 11 -1.64 -9.69 15.70
CA GLU A 11 -2.62 -10.69 16.12
C GLU A 11 -1.96 -11.85 16.85
N SER A 12 -0.89 -12.41 16.29
CA SER A 12 -0.15 -13.52 16.91
C SER A 12 0.50 -13.15 18.24
N THR A 13 0.76 -11.86 18.48
CA THR A 13 1.24 -11.34 19.75
C THR A 13 0.12 -10.89 20.69
N GLY A 14 -1.14 -10.93 20.24
CA GLY A 14 -2.33 -10.58 21.02
C GLY A 14 -2.50 -9.08 21.29
N VAL A 15 -1.73 -8.22 20.60
CA VAL A 15 -1.72 -6.78 20.87
C VAL A 15 -2.54 -5.97 19.89
N LEU A 16 -2.93 -6.54 18.73
CA LEU A 16 -3.63 -5.80 17.66
C LEU A 16 -4.81 -4.98 18.21
N SER A 17 -5.68 -5.58 19.03
CA SER A 17 -6.87 -4.92 19.59
C SER A 17 -6.59 -3.83 20.63
N SER A 18 -5.33 -3.68 21.06
CA SER A 18 -4.92 -2.71 22.09
C SER A 18 -3.95 -1.65 21.58
N CYS A 19 -3.54 -1.74 20.32
CA CYS A 19 -2.60 -0.83 19.70
C CYS A 19 -3.30 0.44 19.19
N THR A 20 -2.47 1.42 18.83
CA THR A 20 -2.88 2.55 18.00
C THR A 20 -2.26 2.32 16.65
N ASP A 21 -3.10 2.22 15.63
CA ASP A 21 -2.67 1.92 14.28
C ASP A 21 -2.73 3.20 13.44
N VAL A 22 -1.75 3.35 12.56
CA VAL A 22 -1.58 4.55 11.75
C VAL A 22 -1.22 4.14 10.33
N VAL A 23 -2.03 4.55 9.36
CA VAL A 23 -1.69 4.48 7.95
C VAL A 23 -1.10 5.82 7.55
N GLN A 24 0.21 5.85 7.32
CA GLN A 24 0.93 7.09 7.08
C GLN A 24 1.06 7.40 5.58
N TYR A 25 0.72 8.63 5.19
CA TYR A 25 1.00 9.20 3.87
C TYR A 25 1.88 10.43 4.03
N ILE A 26 3.12 10.18 4.44
CA ILE A 26 4.14 11.22 4.60
C ILE A 26 5.38 10.76 3.85
N GLY A 27 5.77 11.52 2.84
CA GLY A 27 7.01 11.32 2.12
C GLY A 27 8.15 12.05 2.82
N LEU A 28 9.24 11.36 3.16
CA LEU A 28 10.52 11.98 3.48
C LEU A 28 11.66 11.48 2.55
N SER A 29 12.19 12.32 1.67
CA SER A 29 13.14 11.90 0.62
C SER A 29 14.57 11.80 1.13
N THR A 30 14.94 12.64 2.08
CA THR A 30 16.21 12.62 2.80
C THR A 30 15.99 13.07 4.23
N LYS A 31 16.96 12.82 5.12
CA LYS A 31 16.86 13.15 6.55
C LYS A 31 16.58 14.63 6.83
N ASP A 32 17.09 15.51 5.96
CA ASP A 32 17.01 16.97 6.14
C ASP A 32 15.94 17.62 5.25
N ALA A 33 15.22 16.81 4.45
CA ALA A 33 14.13 17.31 3.62
C ALA A 33 12.89 17.64 4.46
N LEU A 34 12.12 18.64 4.02
CA LEU A 34 10.78 18.83 4.55
C LEU A 34 9.88 17.65 4.15
N PRO A 35 9.03 17.15 5.06
CA PRO A 35 8.10 16.09 4.72
C PRO A 35 7.05 16.57 3.71
N THR A 36 6.74 15.72 2.75
CA THR A 36 5.58 15.88 1.86
C THR A 36 4.38 15.19 2.50
N ASP A 37 3.36 15.97 2.85
CA ASP A 37 2.13 15.45 3.42
C ASP A 37 1.23 14.78 2.37
N GLY A 38 0.25 14.01 2.84
CA GLY A 38 -0.76 13.33 2.02
C GLY A 38 -1.88 14.24 1.52
N VAL A 39 -1.74 15.56 1.65
CA VAL A 39 -2.75 16.55 1.22
C VAL A 39 -2.66 16.76 -0.28
N THR A 40 -3.78 16.59 -0.97
CA THR A 40 -3.86 16.76 -2.43
C THR A 40 -5.15 17.46 -2.85
N GLU A 41 -5.30 17.79 -4.14
CA GLU A 41 -6.55 18.35 -4.67
C GLU A 41 -7.75 17.40 -4.50
N HIS A 42 -7.50 16.10 -4.48
CA HIS A 42 -8.51 15.05 -4.30
C HIS A 42 -8.71 14.67 -2.82
N ASP A 43 -7.78 15.08 -1.94
CA ASP A 43 -7.80 14.78 -0.51
C ASP A 43 -7.28 15.98 0.29
N PRO A 44 -8.07 17.06 0.42
CA PRO A 44 -7.64 18.29 1.08
C PRO A 44 -7.43 18.14 2.59
N GLN A 45 -8.00 17.10 3.20
CA GLN A 45 -7.80 16.75 4.62
C GLN A 45 -6.60 15.80 4.84
N GLY A 46 -5.94 15.39 3.75
CA GLY A 46 -4.81 14.47 3.78
C GLY A 46 -5.20 13.00 3.96
N LEU A 47 -4.28 12.13 3.55
CA LEU A 47 -4.49 10.68 3.50
C LEU A 47 -4.07 9.93 4.76
N THR A 48 -3.29 10.57 5.64
CA THR A 48 -2.86 9.92 6.88
C THR A 48 -4.07 9.70 7.79
N VAL A 49 -4.26 8.47 8.25
CA VAL A 49 -5.33 8.10 9.19
C VAL A 49 -4.79 7.35 10.40
N ALA A 50 -5.46 7.52 11.55
CA ALA A 50 -5.14 6.80 12.77
C ALA A 50 -6.41 6.29 13.47
N CYS A 51 -6.31 5.15 14.14
CA CYS A 51 -7.35 4.63 15.02
C CYS A 51 -6.76 4.04 16.31
N GLY A 52 -7.63 3.84 17.31
CA GLY A 52 -7.25 3.21 18.59
C GLY A 52 -6.87 4.19 19.70
N LYS A 53 -6.35 3.63 20.79
CA LYS A 53 -6.27 4.28 22.11
C LYS A 53 -5.57 5.64 22.14
N TRP A 54 -4.54 5.84 21.32
CA TRP A 54 -3.69 7.02 21.32
C TRP A 54 -3.77 7.82 20.01
N ALA A 55 -4.83 7.65 19.22
CA ALA A 55 -4.99 8.30 17.92
C ALA A 55 -4.94 9.83 18.04
N GLU A 56 -5.58 10.42 19.05
CA GLU A 56 -5.52 11.87 19.33
C GLU A 56 -4.09 12.37 19.59
N GLN A 57 -3.28 11.59 20.32
CA GLN A 57 -1.89 11.95 20.59
C GLN A 57 -1.02 11.83 19.34
N VAL A 58 -1.35 10.92 18.42
CA VAL A 58 -0.71 10.84 17.10
C VAL A 58 -1.07 12.06 16.27
N GLU A 59 -2.36 12.38 16.16
CA GLU A 59 -2.87 13.54 15.42
C GLU A 59 -2.22 14.84 15.92
N HIS A 60 -2.24 15.10 17.23
CA HIS A 60 -1.62 16.30 17.81
C HIS A 60 -0.12 16.41 17.52
N ARG A 61 0.61 15.29 17.50
CA ARG A 61 2.06 15.30 17.17
C ARG A 61 2.29 15.61 15.70
N LEU A 62 1.47 15.08 14.80
CA LEU A 62 1.56 15.38 13.37
C LEU A 62 1.16 16.83 13.09
N ALA A 63 0.09 17.33 13.72
CA ALA A 63 -0.35 18.71 13.61
C ALA A 63 0.72 19.71 14.08
N TYR A 64 1.48 19.39 15.13
CA TYR A 64 2.61 20.22 15.59
C TYR A 64 3.68 20.43 14.49
N HIS A 65 3.78 19.49 13.55
CA HIS A 65 4.68 19.56 12.40
C HIS A 65 3.99 19.98 11.10
N ASN A 66 2.76 20.52 11.17
CA ASN A 66 1.91 20.86 10.02
C ASN A 66 1.64 19.68 9.09
N LEU A 67 1.48 18.48 9.66
CA LEU A 67 1.13 17.26 8.94
C LEU A 67 -0.29 16.83 9.29
N SER A 68 -1.05 16.45 8.27
CA SER A 68 -2.41 15.93 8.39
C SER A 68 -2.45 14.56 9.07
N CYS A 69 -3.54 14.32 9.80
CA CYS A 69 -3.89 13.03 10.37
C CYS A 69 -5.37 13.04 10.69
N ASN A 70 -6.12 12.06 10.19
CA ASN A 70 -7.55 11.95 10.45
C ASN A 70 -7.79 10.78 11.42
N ILE A 71 -8.49 11.03 12.53
CA ILE A 71 -8.94 9.96 13.42
C ILE A 71 -10.17 9.32 12.80
N VAL A 72 -10.13 8.01 12.60
CA VAL A 72 -11.20 7.27 11.90
C VAL A 72 -11.60 6.00 12.64
N GLU A 73 -12.79 5.50 12.33
CA GLU A 73 -13.27 4.19 12.79
C GLU A 73 -12.55 3.04 12.07
N ASN A 74 -12.60 1.84 12.66
CA ASN A 74 -11.86 0.66 12.18
C ASN A 74 -12.13 0.31 10.72
N ASP A 75 -13.38 0.37 10.25
CA ASP A 75 -13.70 0.03 8.86
C ASP A 75 -13.05 1.01 7.85
N THR A 76 -13.01 2.29 8.21
CA THR A 76 -12.35 3.32 7.39
C THR A 76 -10.83 3.17 7.44
N PHE A 77 -10.30 2.78 8.61
CA PHE A 77 -8.88 2.47 8.77
C PHE A 77 -8.46 1.28 7.90
N GLU A 78 -9.24 0.19 7.89
CA GLU A 78 -8.96 -1.01 7.11
C GLU A 78 -8.96 -0.71 5.61
N LEU A 79 -9.91 0.10 5.13
CA LEU A 79 -9.92 0.58 3.76
C LEU A 79 -8.63 1.34 3.41
N ALA A 80 -8.26 2.33 4.22
CA ALA A 80 -7.04 3.12 4.00
C ALA A 80 -5.77 2.26 4.06
N TYR A 81 -5.75 1.25 4.93
CA TYR A 81 -4.65 0.29 5.05
C TYR A 81 -4.45 -0.51 3.77
N TYR A 82 -5.51 -1.10 3.21
CA TYR A 82 -5.37 -1.85 1.96
C TYR A 82 -5.08 -0.94 0.76
N GLU A 83 -5.66 0.26 0.69
CA GLU A 83 -5.26 1.27 -0.31
C GLU A 83 -3.76 1.55 -0.25
N LYS A 84 -3.20 1.72 0.97
CA LYS A 84 -1.78 1.97 1.16
C LYS A 84 -0.91 0.81 0.70
N ILE A 85 -1.31 -0.42 1.00
CA ILE A 85 -0.59 -1.62 0.57
C ILE A 85 -0.63 -1.77 -0.95
N ILE A 86 -1.80 -1.60 -1.56
CA ILE A 86 -1.99 -1.67 -3.01
C ILE A 86 -1.17 -0.59 -3.71
N TRP A 87 -1.16 0.63 -3.16
CA TRP A 87 -0.32 1.74 -3.62
C TRP A 87 1.16 1.36 -3.59
N LEU A 88 1.67 0.89 -2.45
CA LEU A 88 3.06 0.48 -2.29
C LEU A 88 3.45 -0.67 -3.23
N CYS A 89 2.60 -1.68 -3.37
CA CYS A 89 2.83 -2.80 -4.27
C CYS A 89 2.89 -2.32 -5.72
N THR A 90 1.91 -1.54 -6.17
CA THR A 90 1.79 -1.13 -7.57
C THR A 90 2.91 -0.18 -7.98
N PHE A 91 3.10 0.91 -7.24
CA PHE A 91 4.06 1.95 -7.64
C PHE A 91 5.50 1.47 -7.58
N ASN A 92 5.88 0.73 -6.52
CA ASN A 92 7.23 0.19 -6.46
C ASN A 92 7.46 -0.90 -7.51
N LEU A 93 6.46 -1.75 -7.78
CA LEU A 93 6.60 -2.80 -8.79
C LEU A 93 6.82 -2.22 -10.19
N ILE A 94 5.97 -1.28 -10.61
CA ILE A 94 6.08 -0.63 -11.93
C ILE A 94 7.39 0.16 -12.03
N GLY A 95 7.70 1.00 -11.04
CA GLY A 95 8.91 1.81 -11.11
C GLY A 95 10.19 0.99 -11.14
N MET A 96 10.23 -0.12 -10.41
CA MET A 96 11.37 -1.06 -10.47
C MET A 96 11.42 -1.82 -11.81
N TYR A 97 10.27 -2.23 -12.34
CA TYR A 97 10.19 -2.94 -13.62
C TYR A 97 10.73 -2.08 -14.78
N HIS A 98 10.46 -0.76 -14.73
CA HIS A 98 10.95 0.21 -15.71
C HIS A 98 12.31 0.84 -15.36
N GLY A 99 13.11 0.18 -14.52
CA GLY A 99 14.51 0.57 -14.31
C GLY A 99 14.77 1.59 -13.18
N GLY A 100 13.86 1.68 -12.20
CA GLY A 100 14.05 2.50 -10.99
C GLY A 100 13.53 3.92 -11.12
N LEU A 101 12.27 4.08 -11.50
CA LEU A 101 11.61 5.38 -11.63
C LEU A 101 11.30 6.03 -10.27
N HIS A 102 11.07 7.35 -10.25
CA HIS A 102 10.46 8.01 -9.10
C HIS A 102 8.94 7.79 -9.06
N MET A 103 8.35 7.89 -7.87
CA MET A 103 6.90 7.74 -7.63
C MET A 103 6.08 8.64 -8.57
N SER A 104 6.48 9.91 -8.73
CA SER A 104 5.80 10.85 -9.62
C SER A 104 5.93 10.48 -11.09
N GLN A 105 7.06 9.92 -11.52
CA GLN A 105 7.27 9.49 -12.91
C GLN A 105 6.34 8.32 -13.23
N VAL A 106 6.25 7.32 -12.33
CA VAL A 106 5.28 6.23 -12.46
C VAL A 106 3.84 6.78 -12.54
N ALA A 107 3.49 7.77 -11.71
CA ALA A 107 2.15 8.34 -11.69
C ALA A 107 1.76 9.06 -12.99
N ASN A 108 2.74 9.70 -13.65
CA ASN A 108 2.53 10.54 -14.82
C ASN A 108 2.68 9.77 -16.14
N ASP A 109 3.71 8.91 -16.22
CA ASP A 109 4.12 8.27 -17.47
C ASP A 109 3.53 6.86 -17.64
N ASN A 110 3.09 6.23 -16.53
CA ASN A 110 2.55 4.87 -16.49
C ASN A 110 1.11 4.80 -15.95
N THR A 111 0.31 5.87 -16.07
CA THR A 111 -1.03 5.96 -15.44
C THR A 111 -1.97 4.79 -15.78
N GLU A 112 -2.02 4.35 -17.04
CA GLU A 112 -2.88 3.24 -17.47
C GLU A 112 -2.44 1.90 -16.85
N GLU A 113 -1.14 1.66 -16.80
CA GLU A 113 -0.54 0.49 -16.20
C GLU A 113 -0.76 0.45 -14.69
N VAL A 114 -0.56 1.59 -14.01
CA VAL A 114 -0.90 1.78 -12.59
C VAL A 114 -2.36 1.45 -12.33
N THR A 115 -3.26 2.02 -13.14
CA THR A 115 -4.70 1.83 -12.99
C THR A 115 -5.08 0.36 -13.16
N THR A 116 -4.50 -0.32 -14.16
CA THR A 116 -4.77 -1.74 -14.42
C THR A 116 -4.32 -2.62 -13.27
N ILE A 117 -3.06 -2.47 -12.82
CA ILE A 117 -2.53 -3.28 -11.71
C ILE A 117 -3.30 -2.97 -10.41
N MET A 118 -3.63 -1.70 -10.13
CA MET A 118 -4.44 -1.38 -8.95
C MET A 118 -5.78 -2.09 -8.96
N HIS A 119 -6.49 -2.11 -10.09
CA HIS A 119 -7.76 -2.84 -10.21
C HIS A 119 -7.60 -4.33 -9.96
N GLU A 120 -6.56 -4.97 -10.50
CA GLU A 120 -6.23 -6.37 -10.20
C GLU A 120 -6.09 -6.60 -8.68
N LEU A 121 -5.31 -5.75 -8.01
CA LEU A 121 -5.05 -5.90 -6.57
C LEU A 121 -6.28 -5.57 -5.70
N PHE A 122 -7.07 -4.57 -6.06
CA PHE A 122 -8.34 -4.27 -5.37
C PHE A 122 -9.30 -5.45 -5.44
N GLN A 123 -9.44 -6.08 -6.61
CA GLN A 123 -10.29 -7.26 -6.76
C GLN A 123 -9.84 -8.41 -5.85
N ILE A 124 -8.53 -8.63 -5.71
CA ILE A 124 -8.01 -9.65 -4.78
C ILE A 124 -8.39 -9.32 -3.33
N VAL A 125 -8.23 -8.06 -2.90
CA VAL A 125 -8.63 -7.67 -1.53
C VAL A 125 -10.12 -7.86 -1.31
N GLN A 126 -10.96 -7.47 -2.27
CA GLN A 126 -12.42 -7.64 -2.19
C GLN A 126 -12.86 -9.12 -2.20
N GLN A 127 -12.04 -10.04 -2.73
CA GLN A 127 -12.29 -11.47 -2.65
C GLN A 127 -11.87 -12.10 -1.31
N ARG A 128 -10.94 -11.46 -0.59
CA ARG A 128 -10.32 -12.00 0.63
C ARG A 128 -10.80 -11.34 1.92
N THR A 129 -11.46 -10.20 1.82
CA THR A 129 -11.83 -9.35 2.96
C THR A 129 -13.27 -8.83 2.79
N THR A 130 -13.77 -8.14 3.81
CA THR A 130 -15.07 -7.44 3.75
C THR A 130 -14.95 -6.01 3.22
N VAL A 131 -13.74 -5.55 2.89
CA VAL A 131 -13.50 -4.19 2.40
C VAL A 131 -14.08 -4.04 1.00
N CYS A 132 -14.74 -2.91 0.75
CA CYS A 132 -15.29 -2.53 -0.55
C CYS A 132 -14.72 -1.17 -0.95
N PHE A 133 -14.14 -1.08 -2.15
CA PHE A 133 -13.51 0.14 -2.64
C PHE A 133 -14.41 0.86 -3.64
N ASP A 134 -14.37 2.19 -3.58
CA ASP A 134 -14.80 3.03 -4.70
C ASP A 134 -13.64 3.13 -5.68
N LEU A 135 -13.53 2.16 -6.59
CA LEU A 135 -12.34 1.97 -7.42
C LEU A 135 -11.89 3.24 -8.17
N PRO A 136 -12.78 3.99 -8.87
CA PRO A 136 -12.37 5.22 -9.54
C PRO A 136 -11.79 6.25 -8.57
N ASN A 137 -12.44 6.48 -7.43
CA ASN A 137 -12.00 7.47 -6.45
C ASN A 137 -10.72 7.03 -5.74
N SER A 138 -10.58 5.75 -5.38
CA SER A 138 -9.37 5.17 -4.79
C SER A 138 -8.16 5.32 -5.72
N VAL A 139 -8.30 4.95 -7.00
CA VAL A 139 -7.21 5.10 -7.98
C VAL A 139 -6.83 6.58 -8.16
N GLN A 140 -7.81 7.47 -8.32
CA GLN A 140 -7.57 8.90 -8.54
C GLN A 140 -6.80 9.54 -7.37
N ARG A 141 -7.22 9.27 -6.14
CA ARG A 141 -6.57 9.72 -4.91
C ARG A 141 -5.13 9.23 -4.79
N LEU A 142 -4.88 7.94 -5.05
CA LEU A 142 -3.54 7.38 -4.96
C LEU A 142 -2.61 7.92 -6.05
N LEU A 143 -3.11 8.14 -7.28
CA LEU A 143 -2.37 8.84 -8.34
C LEU A 143 -2.05 10.27 -7.93
N SER A 144 -3.03 11.01 -7.41
CA SER A 144 -2.90 12.39 -6.94
C SER A 144 -1.75 12.54 -5.94
N TYR A 145 -1.72 11.69 -4.90
CA TYR A 145 -0.64 11.68 -3.92
C TYR A 145 0.71 11.32 -4.54
N SER A 146 0.74 10.32 -5.42
CA SER A 146 2.00 9.89 -6.05
C SER A 146 2.66 10.98 -6.89
N ARG A 147 1.86 11.85 -7.51
CA ARG A 147 2.35 12.99 -8.30
C ARG A 147 3.08 14.03 -7.44
N THR A 148 2.73 14.16 -6.15
CA THR A 148 3.42 15.11 -5.25
C THR A 148 4.81 14.62 -4.84
N LEU A 149 5.08 13.33 -4.97
CA LEU A 149 6.32 12.67 -4.54
C LEU A 149 7.43 12.72 -5.60
N THR A 150 7.81 13.94 -6.00
CA THR A 150 8.74 14.18 -7.13
C THR A 150 10.17 13.67 -6.94
N THR A 151 10.64 13.61 -5.69
CA THR A 151 12.00 13.18 -5.36
C THR A 151 12.04 11.81 -4.68
N PHE A 152 10.95 11.05 -4.69
CA PHE A 152 10.87 9.75 -4.03
C PHE A 152 11.16 8.62 -5.00
N PRO A 153 12.30 7.92 -4.87
CA PRO A 153 12.59 6.78 -5.72
C PRO A 153 11.63 5.63 -5.37
N THR A 154 11.21 4.88 -6.38
CA THR A 154 10.65 3.55 -6.14
C THR A 154 11.75 2.65 -5.59
N SER A 155 11.39 1.75 -4.68
CA SER A 155 12.38 0.92 -4.01
C SER A 155 11.84 -0.46 -3.65
N PHE A 156 12.77 -1.40 -3.57
CA PHE A 156 12.54 -2.69 -2.97
C PHE A 156 12.50 -2.55 -1.45
N SER A 157 11.40 -2.98 -0.86
CA SER A 157 11.44 -3.48 0.51
C SER A 157 10.32 -4.48 0.69
N GLU A 158 10.65 -5.65 1.25
CA GLU A 158 9.71 -6.57 1.90
C GLU A 158 8.71 -7.24 0.96
N TYR A 159 9.21 -8.02 -0.01
CA TYR A 159 8.37 -8.86 -0.88
C TYR A 159 7.33 -9.65 -0.06
N GLU A 160 7.79 -10.30 1.01
CA GLU A 160 6.98 -11.15 1.90
C GLU A 160 5.82 -10.40 2.55
N LYS A 161 6.02 -9.11 2.87
CA LYS A 161 5.01 -8.29 3.54
C LYS A 161 4.18 -7.44 2.57
N ARG A 162 4.48 -7.50 1.27
CA ARG A 162 3.81 -6.71 0.23
C ARG A 162 3.29 -7.62 -0.87
N ASN A 163 4.10 -7.86 -1.89
CA ASN A 163 3.68 -8.51 -3.12
C ASN A 163 3.33 -10.00 -2.93
N ALA A 164 3.91 -10.67 -1.93
CA ALA A 164 3.61 -12.06 -1.63
C ALA A 164 2.13 -12.30 -1.33
N TYR A 165 1.45 -11.37 -0.63
CA TYR A 165 0.03 -11.50 -0.30
C TYR A 165 -0.85 -11.69 -1.56
N PHE A 166 -0.57 -10.91 -2.60
CA PHE A 166 -1.28 -10.94 -3.87
C PHE A 166 -0.82 -12.12 -4.74
N TYR A 167 0.50 -12.31 -4.87
CA TYR A 167 1.06 -13.36 -5.71
C TYR A 167 0.68 -14.78 -5.24
N GLU A 168 0.64 -15.03 -3.92
CA GLU A 168 0.19 -16.31 -3.37
C GLU A 168 -1.32 -16.53 -3.55
N HIS A 169 -2.12 -15.47 -3.70
CA HIS A 169 -3.52 -15.62 -4.13
C HIS A 169 -3.60 -16.08 -5.57
N SER A 170 -2.86 -15.44 -6.48
CA SER A 170 -2.78 -15.87 -7.89
C SER A 170 -2.34 -17.32 -8.04
N LYS A 171 -1.27 -17.72 -7.33
CA LYS A 171 -0.81 -19.12 -7.33
C LYS A 171 -1.89 -20.10 -6.90
N ARG A 172 -2.64 -19.78 -5.84
CA ARG A 172 -3.74 -20.63 -5.35
C ARG A 172 -4.86 -20.76 -6.39
N MET A 173 -5.26 -19.65 -7.01
CA MET A 173 -6.31 -19.65 -8.05
C MET A 173 -5.89 -20.48 -9.27
N ILE A 174 -4.65 -20.29 -9.75
CA ILE A 174 -4.09 -21.06 -10.87
C ILE A 174 -4.01 -22.56 -10.53
N ALA A 175 -3.56 -22.91 -9.33
CA ALA A 175 -3.47 -24.32 -8.89
C ALA A 175 -4.85 -25.00 -8.82
N GLN A 176 -5.92 -24.22 -8.63
CA GLN A 176 -7.31 -24.69 -8.69
C GLN A 176 -7.88 -24.75 -10.11
N GLY A 177 -7.07 -24.46 -11.14
CA GLY A 177 -7.49 -24.42 -12.54
C GLY A 177 -8.27 -23.16 -12.94
N GLN A 178 -8.25 -22.12 -12.10
CA GLN A 178 -8.87 -20.83 -12.40
C GLN A 178 -7.88 -19.91 -13.15
N GLN A 179 -8.42 -18.81 -13.71
CA GLN A 179 -7.58 -17.76 -14.29
C GLN A 179 -6.81 -17.02 -13.20
N ASP A 180 -5.65 -16.47 -13.56
CA ASP A 180 -4.91 -15.57 -12.68
C ASP A 180 -5.74 -14.28 -12.46
N PRO A 181 -6.09 -13.93 -11.20
CA PRO A 181 -6.83 -12.71 -10.91
C PRO A 181 -6.00 -11.42 -11.05
N SER A 182 -4.67 -11.51 -11.12
CA SER A 182 -3.78 -10.36 -11.27
C SER A 182 -2.64 -10.63 -12.26
N PRO A 183 -2.94 -10.90 -13.54
CA PRO A 183 -1.96 -11.40 -14.51
C PRO A 183 -0.78 -10.44 -14.74
N ILE A 184 -1.02 -9.12 -14.75
CA ILE A 184 0.08 -8.16 -14.94
C ILE A 184 0.95 -8.12 -13.69
N HIS A 185 0.34 -7.98 -12.50
CA HIS A 185 1.07 -8.02 -11.23
C HIS A 185 1.93 -9.28 -11.09
N THR A 186 1.33 -10.46 -11.33
CA THR A 186 2.00 -11.76 -11.28
C THR A 186 3.22 -11.79 -12.19
N SER A 187 3.07 -11.31 -13.44
CA SER A 187 4.16 -11.32 -14.40
C SER A 187 5.35 -10.45 -13.94
N TYR A 188 5.08 -9.28 -13.36
CA TYR A 188 6.14 -8.36 -12.91
C TYR A 188 6.80 -8.90 -11.65
N VAL A 189 6.03 -9.52 -10.76
CA VAL A 189 6.57 -10.19 -9.58
C VAL A 189 7.52 -11.32 -9.97
N GLN A 190 7.17 -12.13 -10.97
CA GLN A 190 8.04 -13.22 -11.46
C GLN A 190 9.34 -12.73 -12.08
N VAL A 191 9.34 -11.55 -12.70
CA VAL A 191 10.55 -10.92 -13.25
C VAL A 191 11.42 -10.35 -12.13
N LEU A 192 10.85 -9.58 -11.21
CA LEU A 192 11.60 -8.80 -10.22
C LEU A 192 11.95 -9.58 -8.95
N PHE A 193 11.15 -10.57 -8.57
CA PHE A 193 11.29 -11.30 -7.31
C PHE A 193 11.56 -12.79 -7.50
N ARG A 194 12.11 -13.19 -8.66
CA ARG A 194 12.44 -14.59 -8.98
C ARG A 194 13.18 -15.31 -7.83
N ASP A 195 14.14 -14.64 -7.21
CA ASP A 195 14.96 -15.23 -6.15
C ASP A 195 14.19 -15.40 -4.82
N HIS A 196 13.14 -14.60 -4.59
CA HIS A 196 12.30 -14.66 -3.39
C HIS A 196 11.20 -15.72 -3.54
N ILE A 197 10.65 -15.89 -4.74
CA ILE A 197 9.57 -16.85 -5.03
C ILE A 197 9.97 -18.29 -4.72
N ASN A 198 11.27 -18.61 -4.83
CA ASN A 198 11.80 -19.96 -4.57
C ASN A 198 12.13 -20.21 -3.08
N GLN A 199 11.95 -19.22 -2.21
CA GLN A 199 12.14 -19.38 -0.77
C GLN A 199 10.82 -19.72 -0.09
N PRO A 200 10.80 -20.65 0.88
CA PRO A 200 9.61 -20.93 1.66
C PRO A 200 9.21 -19.69 2.45
N ILE A 201 8.06 -19.11 2.11
CA ILE A 201 7.45 -18.03 2.88
C ILE A 201 6.89 -18.68 4.16
N LEU A 202 7.29 -18.18 5.33
CA LEU A 202 6.63 -18.53 6.59
C LEU A 202 5.14 -18.17 6.43
N GLU A 203 4.29 -19.19 6.39
CA GLU A 203 2.88 -19.08 6.01
C GLU A 203 2.19 -17.92 6.74
N LEU A 204 1.69 -16.95 5.97
CA LEU A 204 0.67 -16.03 6.44
C LEU A 204 -0.66 -16.80 6.37
N PRO A 205 -1.29 -17.16 7.52
CA PRO A 205 -2.58 -17.80 7.49
C PRO A 205 -3.62 -16.89 6.83
N ILE A 206 -4.56 -17.54 6.14
CA ILE A 206 -5.54 -16.96 5.21
C ILE A 206 -6.41 -15.89 5.87
#